data_AF-A6FA41-F1
#
_entry.id   AF-A6FA41-F1
#
_cell.length_a   1.000
_cell.length_b   1.000
_cell.length_c   1.000
_cell.angle_alpha   90.00
_cell.angle_beta   90.00
_cell.angle_gamma   90.00
#
_symmetry.space_group_name_H-M   'P 1'
#
loop_
_entity.id
_entity.type
_entity.pdbx_description
1 polymer ?
#
loop_
_entity_poly.entity_id
_entity_poly.type
_entity_poly.pdbx_seq_one_letter_code
_entity_poly.pdbx_strand_id
1 'polypeptide(L)'
;MIKFITSPQDMRLSDVETAQYDQIVDYVTEISLNLMAVKVTNRPEDFLGWCNELYNYVRYGINMDLLDEKHEKPLQKLLLLLEKSITCRQVKTSRITPWPFLKNFLLDQADRQALAERLRLLNYIGSLRSSTLADMSDLERLAFAGKHLSAHEPAKFDFDVELFGSTRGAKGLHELLQHTPSLLDDALSAIPLEGEVSEADYKEFVKRYTAAFATLDKAKAGLFAATRLLAMRRPDVFMVLTASKVDALCQGLGLVKLKPTDFSRYWVDIIEALHRQPWFKSARPEDTTELELWNNRVVLFDLFFFVDKDFADKSNYLKLKNKPVVVRTSTGGRTRATGVVRKKRTKESATEVVDRLLAEPDLPAYLQSKRDSMIAEVEKGKSATEVVQLLRAIFG
;
A
#
# COMPACT_ATOMS: atom_id res chain seq x y z
N MET A 1 7.37 -23.17 -17.29
CA MET A 1 6.34 -22.83 -16.31
C MET A 1 5.84 -24.03 -15.50
N ILE A 2 5.34 -25.12 -16.10
CA ILE A 2 4.83 -26.32 -15.37
C ILE A 2 5.77 -26.80 -14.25
N LYS A 3 7.04 -27.13 -14.59
CA LYS A 3 8.04 -27.58 -13.60
C LYS A 3 8.27 -26.58 -12.45
N PHE A 4 8.05 -25.29 -12.69
CA PHE A 4 8.16 -24.26 -11.67
C PHE A 4 6.91 -24.23 -10.79
N ILE A 5 5.71 -24.33 -11.36
CA ILE A 5 4.46 -24.38 -10.59
C ILE A 5 4.46 -25.58 -9.64
N THR A 6 4.95 -26.75 -10.08
CA THR A 6 4.93 -27.99 -9.29
C THR A 6 6.09 -28.13 -8.31
N SER A 7 7.13 -27.29 -8.39
CA SER A 7 8.33 -27.45 -7.55
C SER A 7 8.09 -27.41 -6.03
N PRO A 8 7.06 -26.73 -5.49
CA PRO A 8 6.78 -26.82 -4.06
C PRO A 8 6.40 -28.21 -3.55
N GLN A 9 6.01 -29.14 -4.42
CA GLN A 9 5.76 -30.55 -4.03
C GLN A 9 7.02 -31.26 -3.54
N ASP A 10 8.19 -30.83 -4.02
CA ASP A 10 9.49 -31.36 -3.60
C ASP A 10 10.08 -30.59 -2.41
N MET A 11 9.41 -29.51 -1.96
CA MET A 11 9.84 -28.68 -0.83
C MET A 11 9.29 -29.21 0.49
N ARG A 12 9.98 -28.90 1.59
CA ARG A 12 9.46 -29.17 2.95
C ARG A 12 8.48 -28.08 3.38
N LEU A 13 7.22 -28.23 3.00
CA LEU A 13 6.13 -27.32 3.36
C LEU A 13 5.53 -27.69 4.73
N SER A 14 5.17 -26.69 5.54
CA SER A 14 4.27 -26.88 6.70
C SER A 14 2.81 -26.95 6.26
N ASP A 15 1.91 -27.44 7.13
CA ASP A 15 0.47 -27.58 6.81
C ASP A 15 -0.17 -26.28 6.29
N VAL A 16 0.22 -25.14 6.85
CA VAL A 16 -0.24 -23.82 6.41
C VAL A 16 0.28 -23.49 5.00
N GLU A 17 1.51 -23.85 4.69
CA GLU A 17 2.10 -23.64 3.36
C GLU A 17 1.49 -24.56 2.33
N THR A 18 1.23 -25.82 2.67
CA THR A 18 0.52 -26.77 1.81
C THR A 18 -0.85 -26.23 1.45
N ALA A 19 -1.63 -25.77 2.45
CA ALA A 19 -2.94 -25.16 2.22
C ALA A 19 -2.86 -23.88 1.36
N GLN A 20 -1.83 -23.05 1.54
CA GLN A 20 -1.60 -21.87 0.69
C GLN A 20 -1.21 -22.25 -0.74
N TYR A 21 -0.33 -23.25 -0.89
CA TYR A 21 0.11 -23.76 -2.19
C TYR A 21 -1.07 -24.32 -2.98
N ASP A 22 -1.91 -25.15 -2.36
CA ASP A 22 -3.09 -25.74 -3.02
C ASP A 22 -4.04 -24.64 -3.53
N GLN A 23 -4.34 -23.64 -2.70
CA GLN A 23 -5.16 -22.49 -3.11
C GLN A 23 -4.52 -21.67 -4.25
N ILE A 24 -3.18 -21.54 -4.26
CA ILE A 24 -2.46 -20.85 -5.33
C ILE A 24 -2.59 -21.64 -6.64
N VAL A 25 -2.43 -22.97 -6.59
CA VAL A 25 -2.50 -23.85 -7.76
C VAL A 25 -3.89 -23.83 -8.40
N ASP A 26 -4.96 -23.74 -7.60
CA ASP A 26 -6.33 -23.61 -8.11
C ASP A 26 -6.46 -22.39 -9.05
N TYR A 27 -6.04 -21.21 -8.59
CA TYR A 27 -6.09 -20.00 -9.42
C TYR A 27 -5.08 -20.00 -10.58
N VAL A 28 -3.90 -20.61 -10.39
CA VAL A 28 -2.93 -20.79 -11.46
C VAL A 28 -3.50 -21.64 -12.59
N THR A 29 -4.31 -22.64 -12.27
CA THR A 29 -4.96 -23.51 -13.27
C THR A 29 -5.91 -22.71 -14.16
N GLU A 30 -6.68 -21.78 -13.57
CA GLU A 30 -7.60 -20.91 -14.30
C GLU A 30 -6.90 -20.01 -15.33
N ILE A 31 -5.65 -19.60 -15.08
CA ILE A 31 -4.88 -18.71 -15.97
C ILE A 31 -3.68 -19.39 -16.62
N SER A 32 -3.67 -20.73 -16.61
CA SER A 32 -2.50 -21.54 -16.96
C SER A 32 -1.96 -21.25 -18.36
N LEU A 33 -2.82 -21.08 -19.37
CA LEU A 33 -2.42 -20.75 -20.74
C LEU A 33 -1.60 -19.45 -20.82
N ASN A 34 -2.06 -18.39 -20.14
CA ASN A 34 -1.35 -17.12 -20.08
C ASN A 34 0.00 -17.27 -19.37
N LEU A 35 0.06 -18.04 -18.28
CA LEU A 35 1.30 -18.32 -17.56
C LEU A 35 2.29 -19.18 -18.36
N MET A 36 1.81 -20.08 -19.21
CA MET A 36 2.67 -20.92 -20.04
C MET A 36 3.48 -20.12 -21.06
N ALA A 37 2.96 -18.96 -21.49
CA ALA A 37 3.68 -18.03 -22.36
C ALA A 37 4.80 -17.27 -21.62
N VAL A 38 4.83 -17.30 -20.29
CA VAL A 38 5.83 -16.60 -19.48
C VAL A 38 7.10 -17.43 -19.34
N LYS A 39 8.25 -16.82 -19.67
CA LYS A 39 9.57 -17.45 -19.52
C LYS A 39 9.97 -17.48 -18.04
N VAL A 40 10.24 -18.68 -17.53
CA VAL A 40 10.79 -18.88 -16.17
C VAL A 40 12.30 -18.67 -16.22
N THR A 41 12.79 -17.68 -15.48
CA THR A 41 14.20 -17.30 -15.41
C THR A 41 14.88 -17.80 -14.13
N ASN A 42 14.15 -17.80 -13.02
CA ASN A 42 14.64 -18.22 -11.70
C ASN A 42 13.77 -19.35 -11.12
N ARG A 43 14.39 -20.27 -10.37
CA ARG A 43 13.73 -21.40 -9.70
C ARG A 43 14.26 -21.53 -8.27
N PRO A 44 13.63 -20.84 -7.30
CA PRO A 44 14.01 -20.90 -5.90
C PRO A 44 13.78 -22.28 -5.29
N GLU A 45 14.60 -22.65 -4.31
CA GLU A 45 14.50 -23.92 -3.58
C GLU A 45 13.59 -23.85 -2.35
N ASP A 46 13.15 -22.63 -1.97
CA ASP A 46 12.27 -22.38 -0.84
C ASP A 46 10.92 -21.77 -1.26
N PHE A 47 9.91 -21.99 -0.43
CA PHE A 47 8.53 -21.57 -0.72
C PHE A 47 8.34 -20.05 -0.77
N LEU A 48 9.12 -19.28 0.00
CA LEU A 48 9.04 -17.81 -0.03
C LEU A 48 9.63 -17.28 -1.34
N GLY A 49 10.79 -17.78 -1.74
CA GLY A 49 11.38 -17.50 -3.04
C GLY A 49 10.41 -17.85 -4.17
N TRP A 50 9.82 -19.03 -4.13
CA TRP A 50 8.84 -19.48 -5.12
C TRP A 50 7.63 -18.54 -5.22
N CYS A 51 7.03 -18.14 -4.09
CA CYS A 51 5.92 -17.18 -4.08
C CYS A 51 6.32 -15.84 -4.72
N ASN A 52 7.52 -15.33 -4.41
CA ASN A 52 8.02 -14.06 -4.97
C ASN A 52 8.20 -14.15 -6.49
N GLU A 53 8.79 -15.23 -6.99
CA GLU A 53 8.97 -15.44 -8.43
C GLU A 53 7.65 -15.63 -9.15
N LEU A 54 6.73 -16.41 -8.57
CA LEU A 54 5.39 -16.58 -9.14
C LEU A 54 4.65 -15.25 -9.19
N TYR A 55 4.70 -14.44 -8.11
CA TYR A 55 4.14 -13.09 -8.13
C TYR A 55 4.72 -12.25 -9.26
N ASN A 56 6.05 -12.27 -9.45
CA ASN A 56 6.69 -11.53 -10.53
C ASN A 56 6.21 -11.98 -11.91
N TYR A 57 6.14 -13.29 -12.16
CA TYR A 57 5.65 -13.84 -13.43
C TYR A 57 4.18 -13.50 -13.69
N VAL A 58 3.34 -13.59 -12.66
CA VAL A 58 1.90 -13.28 -12.75
C VAL A 58 1.68 -11.78 -12.97
N ARG A 59 2.38 -10.92 -12.22
CA ARG A 59 2.18 -9.46 -12.24
C ARG A 59 2.79 -8.79 -13.46
N TYR A 60 3.97 -9.24 -13.87
CA TYR A 60 4.81 -8.54 -14.87
C TYR A 60 5.11 -9.38 -16.12
N GLY A 61 4.94 -10.70 -16.05
CA GLY A 61 5.23 -11.60 -17.17
C GLY A 61 4.03 -11.84 -18.08
N ILE A 62 2.81 -11.81 -17.55
CA ILE A 62 1.59 -12.02 -18.33
C ILE A 62 1.36 -10.82 -19.26
N ASN A 63 1.13 -11.13 -20.55
CA ASN A 63 0.67 -10.13 -21.50
C ASN A 63 -0.82 -9.83 -21.24
N MET A 64 -1.08 -8.67 -20.64
CA MET A 64 -2.43 -8.23 -20.27
C MET A 64 -3.33 -7.97 -21.49
N ASP A 65 -2.77 -7.67 -22.66
CA ASP A 65 -3.55 -7.46 -23.89
C ASP A 65 -4.14 -8.77 -24.44
N LEU A 66 -3.58 -9.90 -24.03
CA LEU A 66 -4.01 -11.26 -24.41
C LEU A 66 -4.75 -11.97 -23.27
N LEU A 67 -5.11 -11.25 -22.21
CA LEU A 67 -5.85 -11.80 -21.08
C LEU A 67 -7.36 -11.67 -21.33
N ASP A 68 -8.07 -12.79 -21.36
CA ASP A 68 -9.54 -12.78 -21.41
C ASP A 68 -10.12 -12.09 -20.16
N GLU A 69 -11.17 -11.28 -20.33
CA GLU A 69 -11.84 -10.57 -19.22
C GLU A 69 -12.25 -11.52 -18.06
N LYS A 70 -12.64 -12.76 -18.39
CA LYS A 70 -13.02 -13.77 -17.40
C LYS A 70 -11.87 -14.16 -16.46
N HIS A 71 -10.61 -14.02 -16.90
CA HIS A 71 -9.41 -14.36 -16.14
C HIS A 71 -8.88 -13.20 -15.28
N GLU A 72 -9.40 -11.98 -15.42
CA GLU A 72 -8.96 -10.83 -14.62
C GLU A 72 -9.21 -11.02 -13.12
N LYS A 73 -10.40 -11.52 -12.74
CA LYS A 73 -10.74 -11.75 -11.33
C LYS A 73 -9.88 -12.87 -10.71
N PRO A 74 -9.72 -14.04 -11.35
CA PRO A 74 -8.76 -15.06 -10.91
C PRO A 74 -7.33 -14.52 -10.76
N LEU A 75 -6.85 -13.74 -11.72
CA LEU A 75 -5.53 -13.11 -11.66
C LEU A 75 -5.37 -12.21 -10.42
N GLN A 76 -6.36 -11.34 -10.17
CA GLN A 76 -6.34 -10.46 -9.00
C GLN A 76 -6.35 -11.24 -7.68
N LYS A 77 -7.14 -12.32 -7.60
CA LYS A 77 -7.18 -13.19 -6.42
C LYS A 77 -5.86 -13.92 -6.21
N LEU A 78 -5.25 -14.43 -7.28
CA LEU A 78 -3.93 -15.06 -7.25
C LEU A 78 -2.87 -14.10 -6.72
N LEU A 79 -2.83 -12.87 -7.24
CA LEU A 79 -1.91 -11.83 -6.75
C LEU A 79 -2.12 -11.59 -5.25
N LEU A 80 -3.34 -11.32 -4.80
CA LEU A 80 -3.63 -11.09 -3.37
C LEU A 80 -3.24 -12.28 -2.49
N LEU A 81 -3.44 -13.51 -2.97
CA LEU A 81 -3.05 -14.72 -2.24
C LEU A 81 -1.53 -14.83 -2.14
N LEU A 82 -0.79 -14.53 -3.22
CA LEU A 82 0.67 -14.51 -3.22
C LEU A 82 1.22 -13.42 -2.29
N GLU A 83 0.67 -12.20 -2.31
CA GLU A 83 1.07 -11.10 -1.41
C GLU A 83 0.90 -11.50 0.06
N LYS A 84 -0.24 -12.15 0.37
CA LYS A 84 -0.54 -12.69 1.69
C LYS A 84 0.44 -13.79 2.09
N SER A 85 0.71 -14.76 1.21
CA SER A 85 1.64 -15.86 1.48
C SER A 85 3.06 -15.36 1.71
N ILE A 86 3.54 -14.42 0.87
CA ILE A 86 4.85 -13.78 1.04
C ILE A 86 4.95 -13.09 2.40
N THR A 87 3.96 -12.24 2.71
CA THR A 87 3.89 -11.54 4.01
C THR A 87 3.90 -12.54 5.18
N CYS A 88 3.04 -13.56 5.13
CA CYS A 88 2.93 -14.57 6.18
C CYS A 88 4.28 -15.24 6.44
N ARG A 89 5.01 -15.58 5.38
CA ARG A 89 6.34 -16.20 5.48
C ARG A 89 7.40 -15.23 6.02
N GLN A 90 7.42 -13.99 5.56
CA GLN A 90 8.32 -12.95 6.07
C GLN A 90 8.06 -12.68 7.57
N VAL A 91 6.80 -12.56 7.98
CA VAL A 91 6.45 -12.41 9.41
C VAL A 91 6.88 -13.63 10.21
N LYS A 92 6.71 -14.85 9.67
CA LYS A 92 7.12 -16.09 10.35
C LYS A 92 8.64 -16.13 10.58
N THR A 93 9.46 -15.68 9.64
CA THR A 93 10.93 -15.67 9.80
C THR A 93 11.37 -14.76 10.93
N SER A 94 10.68 -13.63 11.15
CA SER A 94 10.99 -12.66 12.22
C SER A 94 11.00 -13.25 13.64
N ARG A 95 10.31 -14.38 13.86
CA ARG A 95 10.09 -15.01 15.18
C ARG A 95 11.34 -15.63 15.82
N ILE A 96 12.43 -15.73 15.07
CA ILE A 96 13.70 -16.27 15.57
C ILE A 96 14.87 -15.37 15.17
N THR A 97 14.59 -14.23 14.55
CA THR A 97 15.60 -13.37 13.94
C THR A 97 16.32 -12.54 15.01
N PRO A 98 17.65 -12.65 15.13
CA PRO A 98 18.45 -11.72 15.93
C PRO A 98 18.48 -10.33 15.28
N TRP A 99 18.75 -9.30 16.08
CA TRP A 99 18.73 -7.91 15.60
C TRP A 99 19.58 -7.64 14.34
N PRO A 100 20.83 -8.13 14.20
CA PRO A 100 21.63 -7.87 12.99
C PRO A 100 20.96 -8.34 11.69
N PHE A 101 20.25 -9.47 11.74
CA PHE A 101 19.53 -10.00 10.57
C PHE A 101 18.25 -9.22 10.28
N LEU A 102 17.52 -8.79 11.33
CA LEU A 102 16.34 -7.95 11.14
C LEU A 102 16.75 -6.60 10.55
N LYS A 103 17.81 -5.97 11.07
CA LYS A 103 18.38 -4.74 10.53
C LYS A 103 18.71 -4.88 9.05
N ASN A 104 19.47 -5.91 8.68
CA ASN A 104 19.84 -6.14 7.28
C ASN A 104 18.61 -6.35 6.40
N PHE A 105 17.60 -7.09 6.87
CA PHE A 105 16.33 -7.22 6.16
C PHE A 105 15.64 -5.86 5.93
N LEU A 106 15.60 -4.98 6.94
CA LEU A 106 15.01 -3.64 6.78
C LEU A 106 15.77 -2.82 5.73
N LEU A 107 17.11 -2.89 5.73
CA LEU A 107 17.97 -2.20 4.78
C LEU A 107 17.82 -2.76 3.36
N ASP A 108 17.72 -4.08 3.20
CA ASP A 108 17.47 -4.74 1.91
C ASP A 108 16.10 -4.36 1.32
N GLN A 109 15.13 -4.01 2.17
CA GLN A 109 13.81 -3.53 1.76
C GLN A 109 13.74 -2.01 1.60
N ALA A 110 14.83 -1.26 1.84
CA ALA A 110 14.78 0.19 2.04
C ALA A 110 14.14 0.95 0.87
N ASP A 111 14.59 0.68 -0.35
CA ASP A 111 14.10 1.37 -1.55
C ASP A 111 12.63 1.00 -1.83
N ARG A 112 12.34 -0.31 -1.84
CA ARG A 112 11.01 -0.84 -2.15
C ARG A 112 9.95 -0.36 -1.14
N GLN A 113 10.31 -0.24 0.13
CA GLN A 113 9.40 0.14 1.21
C GLN A 113 9.38 1.65 1.52
N ALA A 114 10.12 2.46 0.76
CA ALA A 114 10.31 3.89 1.03
C ALA A 114 10.81 4.16 2.47
N LEU A 115 11.79 3.38 2.94
CA LEU A 115 12.33 3.49 4.31
C LEU A 115 12.81 4.90 4.63
N ALA A 116 13.50 5.57 3.70
CA ALA A 116 13.95 6.95 3.92
C ALA A 116 12.79 7.91 4.20
N GLU A 117 11.66 7.75 3.50
CA GLU A 117 10.45 8.56 3.71
C GLU A 117 9.75 8.22 5.03
N ARG A 118 9.70 6.94 5.37
CA ARG A 118 9.20 6.44 6.66
C ARG A 118 9.99 7.01 7.85
N LEU A 119 11.31 7.06 7.75
CA LEU A 119 12.18 7.64 8.79
C LEU A 119 11.98 9.14 8.91
N ARG A 120 11.85 9.89 7.80
CA ARG A 120 11.50 11.32 7.86
C ARG A 120 10.16 11.58 8.55
N LEU A 121 9.13 10.77 8.27
CA LEU A 121 7.86 10.82 9.01
C LEU A 121 8.08 10.58 10.51
N LEU A 122 8.81 9.53 10.90
CA LEU A 122 9.05 9.19 12.30
C LEU A 122 9.85 10.27 13.04
N ASN A 123 10.85 10.87 12.39
CA ASN A 123 11.64 11.98 12.93
C ASN A 123 10.78 13.23 13.13
N TYR A 124 9.92 13.55 12.15
CA TYR A 124 8.96 14.65 12.28
C TYR A 124 8.01 14.41 13.45
N ILE A 125 7.40 13.22 13.54
CA ILE A 125 6.53 12.86 14.68
C ILE A 125 7.28 12.86 16.01
N GLY A 126 8.53 12.42 16.02
CA GLY A 126 9.42 12.47 17.19
C GLY A 126 9.57 13.90 17.72
N SER A 127 9.71 14.89 16.83
CA SER A 127 9.79 16.32 17.20
C SER A 127 8.50 16.87 17.83
N LEU A 128 7.36 16.25 17.56
CA LEU A 128 6.05 16.68 18.05
C LEU A 128 5.61 15.94 19.33
N ARG A 129 6.30 14.84 19.70
CA ARG A 129 5.81 13.87 20.68
C ARG A 129 5.64 14.43 22.10
N SER A 130 6.34 15.50 22.43
CA SER A 130 6.21 16.21 23.70
C SER A 130 5.00 17.16 23.75
N SER A 131 4.45 17.52 22.59
CA SER A 131 3.25 18.38 22.48
C SER A 131 1.98 17.54 22.60
N THR A 132 0.92 18.16 23.13
CA THR A 132 -0.42 17.55 23.08
C THR A 132 -1.00 17.69 21.67
N LEU A 133 -1.92 16.79 21.30
CA LEU A 133 -2.70 16.91 20.07
C LEU A 133 -3.48 18.22 20.03
N ALA A 134 -4.01 18.68 21.16
CA ALA A 134 -4.69 19.97 21.26
C ALA A 134 -3.79 21.15 20.86
N ASP A 135 -2.49 21.10 21.18
CA ASP A 135 -1.53 22.16 20.84
C ASP A 135 -0.99 22.05 19.40
N MET A 136 -1.11 20.89 18.76
CA MET A 136 -0.70 20.68 17.37
C MET A 136 -1.63 21.42 16.40
N SER A 137 -1.05 21.89 15.28
CA SER A 137 -1.86 22.35 14.14
C SER A 137 -2.68 21.20 13.54
N ASP A 138 -3.73 21.54 12.79
CA ASP A 138 -4.59 20.53 12.17
C ASP A 138 -3.79 19.57 11.26
N LEU A 139 -2.80 20.07 10.50
CA LEU A 139 -1.96 19.23 9.64
C LEU A 139 -1.02 18.33 10.45
N GLU A 140 -0.49 18.80 11.59
CA GLU A 140 0.34 17.98 12.48
C GLU A 140 -0.48 16.87 13.14
N ARG A 141 -1.71 17.17 13.61
CA ARG A 141 -2.63 16.15 14.12
C ARG A 141 -2.94 15.10 13.06
N LEU A 142 -3.17 15.51 11.82
CA LEU A 142 -3.42 14.58 10.71
C LEU A 142 -2.19 13.78 10.30
N ALA A 143 -0.98 14.36 10.43
CA ALA A 143 0.26 13.63 10.23
C ALA A 143 0.43 12.52 11.29
N PHE A 144 0.19 12.87 12.56
CA PHE A 144 0.17 11.92 13.66
C PHE A 144 -0.90 10.82 13.44
N ALA A 145 -2.11 11.21 13.06
CA ALA A 145 -3.21 10.28 12.85
C ALA A 145 -3.11 9.46 11.54
N GLY A 146 -2.25 9.84 10.59
CA GLY A 146 -2.10 9.13 9.31
C GLY A 146 -3.22 9.44 8.31
N LYS A 147 -3.48 10.72 8.03
CA LYS A 147 -4.39 11.15 6.95
C LYS A 147 -3.77 12.29 6.13
N HIS A 148 -3.40 11.98 4.90
CA HIS A 148 -2.81 12.92 3.96
C HIS A 148 -3.90 13.81 3.34
N LEU A 149 -3.58 15.09 3.19
CA LEU A 149 -4.39 16.10 2.50
C LEU A 149 -3.51 16.86 1.52
N SER A 150 -4.11 17.50 0.51
CA SER A 150 -3.38 18.38 -0.42
C SER A 150 -2.72 19.59 0.24
N ALA A 151 -3.15 19.94 1.47
CA ALA A 151 -2.57 21.01 2.28
C ALA A 151 -1.26 20.61 2.99
N HIS A 152 -0.88 19.32 2.97
CA HIS A 152 0.44 18.89 3.40
C HIS A 152 1.45 19.26 2.31
N GLU A 153 1.96 20.48 2.39
CA GLU A 153 2.88 21.02 1.39
C GLU A 153 4.20 20.23 1.38
N PRO A 154 4.70 19.77 0.22
CA PRO A 154 5.93 18.99 0.11
C PRO A 154 7.19 19.63 0.71
N ALA A 155 7.18 20.95 0.92
CA ALA A 155 8.29 21.67 1.55
C ALA A 155 8.36 21.48 3.08
N LYS A 156 7.21 21.27 3.74
CA LYS A 156 7.11 21.01 5.19
C LYS A 156 6.92 19.53 5.50
N PHE A 157 6.11 18.84 4.70
CA PHE A 157 5.80 17.42 4.84
C PHE A 157 6.44 16.68 3.66
N ASP A 158 7.75 16.46 3.73
CA ASP A 158 8.53 15.80 2.67
C ASP A 158 8.43 14.26 2.73
N PHE A 159 7.28 13.79 3.22
CA PHE A 159 6.92 12.40 3.42
C PHE A 159 5.40 12.19 3.33
N ASP A 160 5.00 10.98 3.00
CA ASP A 160 3.61 10.55 3.02
C ASP A 160 3.19 10.21 4.44
N VAL A 161 2.35 11.07 5.00
CA VAL A 161 1.83 10.89 6.36
C VAL A 161 1.04 9.59 6.55
N GLU A 162 0.56 8.96 5.47
CA GLU A 162 -0.18 7.69 5.53
C GLU A 162 0.71 6.44 5.54
N LEU A 163 2.03 6.62 5.47
CA LEU A 163 2.97 5.55 5.80
C LEU A 163 2.74 5.13 7.26
N PHE A 164 2.81 3.82 7.52
CA PHE A 164 2.39 3.16 8.77
C PHE A 164 0.89 3.32 9.09
N GLY A 165 0.03 3.07 8.10
CA GLY A 165 -1.41 2.86 8.31
C GLY A 165 -2.25 4.13 8.15
N SER A 166 -2.96 4.20 7.02
CA SER A 166 -3.92 5.26 6.72
C SER A 166 -5.16 5.15 7.61
N THR A 167 -5.60 6.27 8.17
CA THR A 167 -6.85 6.37 8.94
C THR A 167 -7.93 7.15 8.19
N ARG A 168 -7.81 7.37 6.88
CA ARG A 168 -8.80 8.13 6.07
C ARG A 168 -10.26 7.73 6.34
N GLY A 169 -10.52 6.43 6.53
CA GLY A 169 -11.86 5.88 6.79
C GLY A 169 -12.35 6.01 8.24
N ALA A 170 -11.49 6.37 9.19
CA ALA A 170 -11.81 6.42 10.62
C ALA A 170 -12.50 7.74 10.99
N LYS A 171 -13.73 7.95 10.49
CA LYS A 171 -14.47 9.23 10.64
C LYS A 171 -14.54 9.73 12.10
N GLY A 172 -14.87 8.86 13.05
CA GLY A 172 -14.94 9.23 14.46
C GLY A 172 -13.60 9.67 15.06
N LEU A 173 -12.48 9.09 14.62
CA LEU A 173 -11.15 9.58 15.03
C LEU A 173 -10.94 11.02 14.54
N HIS A 174 -11.27 11.30 13.28
CA HIS A 174 -11.09 12.63 12.71
C HIS A 174 -12.03 13.67 13.33
N GLU A 175 -13.23 13.26 13.74
CA GLU A 175 -14.16 14.10 14.49
C GLU A 175 -13.58 14.49 15.87
N LEU A 176 -13.02 13.52 16.61
CA LEU A 176 -12.33 13.80 17.88
C LEU A 176 -11.13 14.72 17.68
N LEU A 177 -10.28 14.46 16.69
CA LEU A 177 -9.10 15.30 16.40
C LEU A 177 -9.46 16.75 16.04
N GLN A 178 -10.63 16.96 15.44
CA GLN A 178 -11.10 18.27 15.01
C GLN A 178 -11.79 19.04 16.15
N HIS A 179 -12.60 18.37 16.96
CA HIS A 179 -13.49 19.05 17.90
C HIS A 179 -13.06 18.91 19.36
N THR A 180 -12.47 17.79 19.74
CA THR A 180 -12.12 17.47 21.14
C THR A 180 -10.80 16.68 21.22
N PRO A 181 -9.68 17.19 20.68
CA PRO A 181 -8.41 16.46 20.65
C PRO A 181 -7.88 16.14 22.06
N SER A 182 -8.24 16.96 23.07
CA SER A 182 -7.88 16.75 24.47
C SER A 182 -8.35 15.42 25.06
N LEU A 183 -9.44 14.82 24.54
CA LEU A 183 -9.89 13.49 24.96
C LEU A 183 -8.93 12.39 24.48
N LEU A 184 -8.30 12.59 23.32
CA LEU A 184 -7.27 11.69 22.82
C LEU A 184 -5.94 11.94 23.54
N ASP A 185 -5.64 13.18 23.95
CA ASP A 185 -4.51 13.49 24.81
C ASP A 185 -4.61 12.80 26.18
N ASP A 186 -5.78 12.85 26.81
CA ASP A 186 -6.03 12.13 28.06
C ASP A 186 -5.77 10.63 27.90
N ALA A 187 -6.26 10.02 26.81
CA ALA A 187 -5.97 8.63 26.52
C ALA A 187 -4.46 8.37 26.33
N LEU A 188 -3.77 9.16 25.50
CA LEU A 188 -2.34 9.02 25.21
C LEU A 188 -1.45 9.28 26.42
N SER A 189 -1.91 10.07 27.40
CA SER A 189 -1.19 10.34 28.64
C SER A 189 -0.96 9.08 29.49
N ALA A 190 -1.80 8.06 29.31
CA ALA A 190 -1.61 6.75 29.94
C ALA A 190 -0.37 6.00 29.40
N ILE A 191 0.17 6.41 28.24
CA ILE A 191 1.34 5.78 27.63
C ILE A 191 2.58 6.66 27.86
N PRO A 192 3.58 6.17 28.62
CA PRO A 192 4.78 6.96 28.92
C PRO A 192 5.62 7.19 27.66
N LEU A 193 6.22 8.39 27.58
CA LEU A 193 7.10 8.83 26.49
C LEU A 193 8.36 7.98 26.35
N GLU A 194 8.89 7.57 27.50
CA GLU A 194 10.17 6.91 27.66
C GLU A 194 10.02 5.81 28.71
N GLY A 195 11.00 4.90 28.76
CA GLY A 195 10.97 3.77 29.69
C GLY A 195 10.01 2.66 29.26
N GLU A 196 9.70 1.79 30.21
CA GLU A 196 8.84 0.63 30.01
C GLU A 196 7.36 1.06 29.80
N VAL A 197 6.65 0.35 28.93
CA VAL A 197 5.18 0.45 28.82
C VAL A 197 4.59 -0.85 29.32
N SER A 198 3.80 -0.79 30.38
CA SER A 198 3.16 -1.96 30.99
C SER A 198 1.81 -2.28 30.34
N GLU A 199 1.28 -3.48 30.61
CA GLU A 199 -0.09 -3.82 30.22
C GLU A 199 -1.12 -2.91 30.92
N ALA A 200 -0.83 -2.44 32.13
CA ALA A 200 -1.71 -1.54 32.87
C ALA A 200 -1.83 -0.17 32.17
N ASP A 201 -0.72 0.37 31.68
CA ASP A 201 -0.68 1.60 30.89
C ASP A 201 -1.55 1.46 29.61
N TYR A 202 -1.38 0.34 28.91
CA TYR A 202 -2.19 0.04 27.73
C TYR A 202 -3.69 -0.11 28.05
N LYS A 203 -4.04 -0.83 29.12
CA LYS A 203 -5.43 -1.00 29.55
C LYS A 203 -6.07 0.35 29.90
N GLU A 204 -5.34 1.24 30.56
CA GLU A 204 -5.82 2.58 30.88
C GLU A 204 -5.98 3.44 29.62
N PHE A 205 -5.05 3.36 28.65
CA PHE A 205 -5.23 3.96 27.32
C PHE A 205 -6.52 3.47 26.65
N VAL A 206 -6.76 2.15 26.60
CA VAL A 206 -7.94 1.56 25.93
C VAL A 206 -9.23 2.05 26.58
N LYS A 207 -9.26 2.10 27.92
CA LYS A 207 -10.41 2.61 28.69
C LYS A 207 -10.71 4.07 28.32
N ARG A 208 -9.72 4.95 28.37
CA ARG A 208 -9.88 6.38 28.06
C ARG A 208 -10.19 6.62 26.59
N TYR A 209 -9.51 5.93 25.68
CA TYR A 209 -9.78 5.98 24.25
C TYR A 209 -11.23 5.55 23.93
N THR A 210 -11.71 4.47 24.55
CA THR A 210 -13.09 4.02 24.36
C THR A 210 -14.09 5.03 24.93
N ALA A 211 -13.79 5.63 26.08
CA ALA A 211 -14.61 6.69 26.68
C ALA A 211 -14.67 7.94 25.79
N ALA A 212 -13.57 8.33 25.14
CA ALA A 212 -13.56 9.43 24.18
C ALA A 212 -14.55 9.21 23.03
N PHE A 213 -14.58 8.00 22.45
CA PHE A 213 -15.53 7.68 21.39
C PHE A 213 -16.98 7.60 21.86
N ALA A 214 -17.23 7.30 23.15
CA ALA A 214 -18.57 7.29 23.71
C ALA A 214 -19.21 8.70 23.78
N THR A 215 -18.42 9.76 23.60
CA THR A 215 -18.94 11.14 23.46
C THR A 215 -19.55 11.41 22.08
N LEU A 216 -19.33 10.52 21.10
CA LEU A 216 -19.83 10.66 19.74
C LEU A 216 -21.15 9.86 19.56
N ASP A 217 -22.10 10.42 18.81
CA ASP A 217 -23.44 9.83 18.62
C ASP A 217 -23.42 8.45 17.92
N LYS A 218 -22.47 8.23 16.99
CA LYS A 218 -22.50 7.04 16.09
C LYS A 218 -21.14 6.40 15.80
N ALA A 219 -20.08 6.82 16.49
CA ALA A 219 -18.74 6.30 16.25
C ALA A 219 -18.33 5.31 17.34
N LYS A 220 -17.68 4.21 16.93
CA LYS A 220 -17.08 3.24 17.86
C LYS A 220 -15.57 3.35 17.81
N ALA A 221 -14.94 3.20 18.98
CA ALA A 221 -13.50 3.06 19.10
C ALA A 221 -13.03 1.83 18.31
N GLY A 222 -12.23 2.07 17.27
CA GLY A 222 -11.63 1.02 16.46
C GLY A 222 -10.17 0.80 16.83
N LEU A 223 -9.77 -0.46 16.96
CA LEU A 223 -8.41 -0.90 17.28
C LEU A 223 -7.38 -0.35 16.29
N PHE A 224 -7.61 -0.47 14.99
CA PHE A 224 -6.62 -0.11 13.98
C PHE A 224 -6.20 1.37 14.05
N ALA A 225 -7.18 2.27 14.21
CA ALA A 225 -6.95 3.68 14.46
C ALA A 225 -6.18 3.92 15.77
N ALA A 226 -6.52 3.20 16.84
CA ALA A 226 -5.84 3.30 18.12
C ALA A 226 -4.36 2.89 18.01
N THR A 227 -4.07 1.78 17.32
CA THR A 227 -2.69 1.30 17.12
C THR A 227 -1.81 2.28 16.33
N ARG A 228 -2.41 3.08 15.44
CA ARG A 228 -1.70 4.19 14.77
C ARG A 228 -1.26 5.26 15.77
N LEU A 229 -2.18 5.74 16.62
CA LEU A 229 -1.85 6.76 17.64
C LEU A 229 -0.77 6.24 18.60
N LEU A 230 -0.92 4.99 19.06
CA LEU A 230 0.04 4.32 19.94
C LEU A 230 1.43 4.20 19.29
N ALA A 231 1.52 3.82 18.02
CA ALA A 231 2.80 3.70 17.33
C ALA A 231 3.48 5.05 17.07
N MET A 232 2.72 6.12 16.84
CA MET A 232 3.31 7.47 16.74
C MET A 232 3.79 8.00 18.09
N ARG A 233 3.16 7.55 19.19
CA ARG A 233 3.58 7.82 20.56
C ARG A 233 4.82 7.01 20.97
N ARG A 234 4.84 5.72 20.69
CA ARG A 234 5.92 4.78 21.05
C ARG A 234 6.22 3.81 19.89
N PRO A 235 6.99 4.26 18.88
CA PRO A 235 7.28 3.45 17.67
C PRO A 235 8.19 2.25 17.96
N ASP A 236 8.86 2.25 19.10
CA ASP A 236 9.65 1.15 19.63
C ASP A 236 8.82 0.08 20.34
N VAL A 237 7.53 0.33 20.64
CA VAL A 237 6.67 -0.57 21.44
C VAL A 237 5.50 -1.10 20.62
N PHE A 238 4.82 -0.23 19.87
CA PHE A 238 3.54 -0.55 19.27
C PHE A 238 3.62 -0.77 17.76
N MET A 239 2.91 -1.80 17.30
CA MET A 239 2.75 -2.12 15.90
C MET A 239 1.42 -1.59 15.37
N VAL A 240 1.45 -0.92 14.22
CA VAL A 240 0.20 -0.48 13.57
C VAL A 240 -0.50 -1.66 12.92
N LEU A 241 -1.80 -1.81 13.19
CA LEU A 241 -2.66 -2.76 12.50
C LEU A 241 -3.50 -2.07 11.43
N THR A 242 -3.70 -2.76 10.31
CA THR A 242 -4.64 -2.35 9.26
C THR A 242 -5.48 -3.54 8.81
N ALA A 243 -6.64 -3.26 8.21
CA ALA A 243 -7.54 -4.32 7.73
C ALA A 243 -6.91 -5.23 6.67
N SER A 244 -6.02 -4.69 5.83
CA SER A 244 -5.32 -5.44 4.79
C SER A 244 -4.18 -6.31 5.35
N LYS A 245 -3.58 -5.91 6.48
CA LYS A 245 -2.38 -6.56 7.05
C LYS A 245 -2.69 -7.55 8.17
N VAL A 246 -3.74 -7.32 8.95
CA VAL A 246 -4.01 -8.05 10.20
C VAL A 246 -4.10 -9.56 10.00
N ASP A 247 -4.68 -10.03 8.90
CA ASP A 247 -4.84 -11.46 8.64
C ASP A 247 -3.49 -12.13 8.39
N ALA A 248 -2.69 -11.58 7.47
CA ALA A 248 -1.36 -12.11 7.15
C ALA A 248 -0.41 -12.05 8.35
N LEU A 249 -0.48 -10.98 9.15
CA LEU A 249 0.28 -10.86 10.40
C LEU A 249 -0.07 -11.98 11.38
N CYS A 250 -1.37 -12.17 11.66
CA CYS A 250 -1.83 -13.18 12.60
C CYS A 250 -1.39 -14.57 12.13
N GLN A 251 -1.56 -14.89 10.84
CA GLN A 251 -1.13 -16.17 10.28
C GLN A 251 0.38 -16.38 10.39
N GLY A 252 1.19 -15.37 10.10
CA GLY A 252 2.65 -15.44 10.22
C GLY A 252 3.13 -15.65 11.67
N LEU A 253 2.39 -15.09 12.63
CA LEU A 253 2.63 -15.30 14.07
C LEU A 253 2.03 -16.61 14.61
N GLY A 254 1.20 -17.31 13.84
CA GLY A 254 0.49 -18.52 14.28
C GLY A 254 -0.72 -18.24 15.18
N LEU A 255 -1.40 -17.12 14.94
CA LEU A 255 -2.51 -16.60 15.74
C LEU A 255 -3.82 -16.58 14.95
N VAL A 256 -4.94 -16.65 15.68
CA VAL A 256 -6.26 -16.40 15.09
C VAL A 256 -6.40 -14.92 14.75
N LYS A 257 -6.97 -14.61 13.58
CA LYS A 257 -7.20 -13.23 13.11
C LYS A 257 -7.89 -12.37 14.18
N LEU A 258 -7.34 -11.18 14.42
CA LEU A 258 -7.93 -10.17 15.29
C LEU A 258 -9.09 -9.44 14.59
N LYS A 259 -10.14 -9.14 15.35
CA LYS A 259 -11.22 -8.24 14.95
C LYS A 259 -10.85 -6.78 15.27
N PRO A 260 -11.47 -5.78 14.60
CA PRO A 260 -11.22 -4.37 14.88
C PRO A 260 -11.59 -3.89 16.29
N THR A 261 -12.17 -4.76 17.13
CA THR A 261 -12.55 -4.48 18.53
C THR A 261 -11.73 -5.28 19.54
N ASP A 262 -10.79 -6.11 19.10
CA ASP A 262 -10.06 -7.04 19.96
C ASP A 262 -8.87 -6.37 20.68
N PHE A 263 -9.14 -5.33 21.48
CA PHE A 263 -8.10 -4.57 22.18
C PHE A 263 -7.26 -5.41 23.14
N SER A 264 -7.87 -6.32 23.92
CA SER A 264 -7.11 -7.16 24.85
C SER A 264 -6.18 -8.13 24.10
N ARG A 265 -6.67 -8.75 23.02
CA ARG A 265 -5.86 -9.67 22.21
C ARG A 265 -4.75 -8.95 21.45
N TYR A 266 -4.92 -7.68 21.09
CA TYR A 266 -3.80 -6.92 20.50
C TYR A 266 -2.59 -6.88 21.43
N TRP A 267 -2.79 -6.62 22.72
CA TRP A 267 -1.67 -6.63 23.65
C TRP A 267 -1.07 -8.03 23.83
N VAL A 268 -1.91 -8.98 24.23
CA VAL A 268 -1.47 -10.35 24.60
C VAL A 268 -0.94 -11.13 23.39
N ASP A 269 -1.65 -11.08 22.26
CA ASP A 269 -1.30 -11.91 21.10
C ASP A 269 -0.25 -11.23 20.22
N ILE A 270 -0.27 -9.90 20.06
CA ILE A 270 0.64 -9.18 19.14
C ILE A 270 1.80 -8.54 19.88
N ILE A 271 1.53 -7.62 20.81
CA ILE A 271 2.59 -6.83 21.45
C ILE A 271 3.53 -7.73 22.27
N GLU A 272 3.00 -8.57 23.15
CA GLU A 272 3.85 -9.48 23.93
C GLU A 272 4.58 -10.49 23.03
N ALA A 273 3.94 -10.95 21.95
CA ALA A 273 4.59 -11.87 21.02
C ALA A 273 5.79 -11.22 20.32
N LEU A 274 5.70 -9.95 19.92
CA LEU A 274 6.82 -9.19 19.35
C LEU A 274 7.89 -8.88 20.40
N HIS A 275 7.50 -8.54 21.63
CA HIS A 275 8.44 -8.20 22.70
C HIS A 275 9.23 -9.41 23.21
N ARG A 276 8.69 -10.63 23.03
CA ARG A 276 9.42 -11.86 23.33
C ARG A 276 10.56 -12.17 22.36
N GLN A 277 10.58 -11.53 21.18
CA GLN A 277 11.50 -11.88 20.10
C GLN A 277 12.96 -11.47 20.36
N PRO A 278 13.95 -12.20 19.83
CA PRO A 278 15.36 -11.89 20.03
C PRO A 278 15.76 -10.49 19.56
N TRP A 279 15.24 -10.05 18.41
CA TRP A 279 15.51 -8.70 17.88
C TRP A 279 14.95 -7.58 18.78
N PHE A 280 13.82 -7.80 19.45
CA PHE A 280 13.25 -6.80 20.35
C PHE A 280 14.06 -6.65 21.63
N LYS A 281 14.54 -7.78 22.17
CA LYS A 281 15.36 -7.86 23.39
C LYS A 281 16.84 -7.54 23.16
N SER A 282 17.19 -7.10 21.96
CA SER A 282 18.57 -6.72 21.63
C SER A 282 19.02 -5.53 22.47
N ALA A 283 20.32 -5.50 22.76
CA ALA A 283 20.92 -4.33 23.38
C ALA A 283 20.79 -3.11 22.47
N ARG A 284 20.68 -1.93 23.08
CA ARG A 284 20.68 -0.67 22.35
C ARG A 284 22.01 -0.53 21.58
N PRO A 285 21.97 -0.31 20.26
CA PRO A 285 23.17 -0.13 19.45
C PRO A 285 23.81 1.25 19.68
N GLU A 286 25.12 1.32 19.44
CA GLU A 286 25.90 2.57 19.55
C GLU A 286 25.95 3.34 18.22
N ASP A 287 25.92 2.64 17.08
CA ASP A 287 25.89 3.27 15.76
C ASP A 287 24.62 4.10 15.57
N THR A 288 24.79 5.33 15.08
CA THR A 288 23.68 6.30 14.97
C THR A 288 22.60 5.89 13.98
N THR A 289 22.98 5.29 12.85
CA THR A 289 22.04 4.83 11.83
C THR A 289 21.28 3.61 12.34
N GLU A 290 21.99 2.69 12.97
CA GLU A 290 21.40 1.51 13.60
C GLU A 290 20.46 1.88 14.76
N LEU A 291 20.83 2.89 15.54
CA LEU A 291 20.03 3.40 16.65
C LEU A 291 18.71 4.01 16.17
N GLU A 292 18.70 4.71 15.03
CA GLU A 292 17.46 5.22 14.43
C GLU A 292 16.49 4.09 14.09
N LEU A 293 16.98 3.01 13.47
CA LEU A 293 16.16 1.82 13.21
C LEU A 293 15.71 1.15 14.51
N TRP A 294 16.61 1.05 15.49
CA TRP A 294 16.32 0.40 16.77
C TRP A 294 15.27 1.15 17.59
N ASN A 295 15.32 2.48 17.62
CA ASN A 295 14.34 3.34 18.27
C ASN A 295 12.95 3.29 17.61
N ASN A 296 12.85 2.74 16.41
CA ASN A 296 11.61 2.59 15.65
C ASN A 296 11.31 1.12 15.31
N ARG A 297 11.97 0.17 15.97
CA ARG A 297 12.03 -1.24 15.54
C ARG A 297 10.66 -1.93 15.43
N VAL A 298 9.70 -1.59 16.30
CA VAL A 298 8.38 -2.26 16.27
C VAL A 298 7.50 -1.68 15.16
N VAL A 299 7.45 -0.36 14.98
CA VAL A 299 6.69 0.24 13.88
C VAL A 299 7.32 -0.11 12.51
N LEU A 300 8.65 -0.23 12.45
CA LEU A 300 9.38 -0.66 11.24
C LEU A 300 9.21 -2.14 10.91
N PHE A 301 8.63 -2.94 11.80
CA PHE A 301 8.16 -4.28 11.43
C PHE A 301 7.14 -4.22 10.27
N ASP A 302 6.50 -3.07 10.02
CA ASP A 302 5.66 -2.83 8.85
C ASP A 302 6.36 -3.11 7.50
N LEU A 303 7.70 -3.16 7.45
CA LEU A 303 8.49 -3.50 6.26
C LEU A 303 8.48 -5.00 5.92
N PHE A 304 8.03 -5.87 6.83
CA PHE A 304 7.82 -7.29 6.56
C PHE A 304 6.57 -7.60 5.74
N PHE A 305 5.71 -6.59 5.51
CA PHE A 305 4.53 -6.75 4.68
C PHE A 305 4.88 -6.55 3.22
N PHE A 306 4.38 -7.44 2.37
CA PHE A 306 4.59 -7.33 0.93
C PHE A 306 4.15 -5.96 0.41
N VAL A 307 4.97 -5.39 -0.46
CA VAL A 307 4.60 -4.26 -1.32
C VAL A 307 5.09 -4.51 -2.74
N ASP A 308 4.32 -4.03 -3.72
CA ASP A 308 4.69 -4.14 -5.13
C ASP A 308 5.88 -3.21 -5.47
N LYS A 309 6.55 -3.43 -6.60
CA LYS A 309 7.78 -2.69 -6.99
C LYS A 309 7.58 -1.19 -7.12
N ASP A 310 6.36 -0.75 -7.42
CA ASP A 310 5.98 0.65 -7.62
C ASP A 310 5.40 1.31 -6.35
N PHE A 311 5.48 0.64 -5.19
CA PHE A 311 4.91 1.15 -3.94
C PHE A 311 5.51 2.50 -3.53
N ALA A 312 6.84 2.61 -3.51
CA ALA A 312 7.53 3.84 -3.10
C ALA A 312 7.14 5.03 -3.98
N ASP A 313 7.03 4.81 -5.30
CA ASP A 313 6.65 5.84 -6.28
C ASP A 313 5.20 6.33 -6.12
N LYS A 314 4.36 5.56 -5.42
CA LYS A 314 2.95 5.89 -5.16
C LYS A 314 2.73 6.72 -3.90
N SER A 315 3.78 7.15 -3.20
CA SER A 315 3.69 8.07 -2.05
C SER A 315 2.82 9.31 -2.37
N ASN A 316 1.94 9.70 -1.43
CA ASN A 316 1.16 10.93 -1.56
C ASN A 316 2.05 12.18 -1.63
N TYR A 317 3.20 12.18 -0.95
CA TYR A 317 4.19 13.27 -1.03
C TYR A 317 4.75 13.38 -2.45
N LEU A 318 5.20 12.29 -3.05
CA LEU A 318 5.74 12.30 -4.42
C LEU A 318 4.67 12.73 -5.43
N LYS A 319 3.43 12.28 -5.26
CA LYS A 319 2.30 12.71 -6.11
C LYS A 319 2.04 14.22 -6.02
N LEU A 320 2.18 14.83 -4.84
CA LEU A 320 2.02 16.27 -4.67
C LEU A 320 3.23 17.05 -5.19
N LYS A 321 4.45 16.59 -4.90
CA LYS A 321 5.71 17.19 -5.35
C LYS A 321 5.82 17.22 -6.86
N ASN A 322 5.47 16.11 -7.52
CA ASN A 322 5.55 15.96 -8.97
C ASN A 322 4.29 16.46 -9.69
N LYS A 323 3.36 17.10 -8.98
CA LYS A 323 2.15 17.64 -9.58
C LYS A 323 2.54 18.76 -10.55
N PRO A 324 2.21 18.65 -11.86
CA PRO A 324 2.58 19.67 -12.83
C PRO A 324 1.94 21.01 -12.45
N VAL A 325 2.76 22.05 -12.32
CA VAL A 325 2.31 23.42 -12.03
C VAL A 325 1.47 23.91 -13.20
N VAL A 326 0.16 24.07 -12.97
CA VAL A 326 -0.72 24.70 -13.95
C VAL A 326 -0.48 26.21 -13.88
N VAL A 327 0.38 26.72 -14.76
CA VAL A 327 0.53 28.17 -14.96
C VAL A 327 -0.77 28.70 -15.57
N ARG A 328 -1.49 29.55 -14.82
CA ARG A 328 -2.60 30.34 -15.34
C ARG A 328 -2.02 31.61 -15.95
N THR A 329 -2.04 31.74 -17.27
CA THR A 329 -1.84 33.02 -17.95
C THR A 329 -3.06 33.91 -17.73
N SER A 330 -2.83 35.21 -17.61
CA SER A 330 -3.81 36.28 -17.34
C SER A 330 -4.83 36.52 -18.48
N THR A 331 -4.79 35.73 -19.54
CA THR A 331 -5.69 35.81 -20.69
C THR A 331 -6.35 34.47 -20.95
N GLY A 332 -7.18 33.98 -20.01
CA GLY A 332 -8.29 33.02 -20.23
C GLY A 332 -8.02 31.70 -20.99
N GLY A 333 -6.78 31.40 -21.36
CA GLY A 333 -6.40 30.33 -22.28
C GLY A 333 -5.55 29.28 -21.57
N ARG A 334 -6.07 28.06 -21.50
CA ARG A 334 -5.32 26.91 -20.96
C ARG A 334 -4.28 26.45 -21.98
N THR A 335 -3.04 26.87 -21.82
CA THR A 335 -1.89 26.23 -22.48
C THR A 335 -1.12 25.41 -21.46
N ARG A 336 -1.16 24.07 -21.62
CA ARG A 336 -0.26 23.15 -20.90
C ARG A 336 1.11 23.20 -21.56
N ALA A 337 2.15 23.43 -20.79
CA ALA A 337 3.51 23.16 -21.23
C ALA A 337 3.72 21.64 -21.34
N THR A 338 3.92 21.19 -22.57
CA THR A 338 4.57 19.98 -23.07
C THR A 338 4.63 18.75 -22.15
N GLY A 339 3.80 17.75 -22.50
CA GLY A 339 3.93 16.37 -22.03
C GLY A 339 2.58 15.64 -21.98
N VAL A 340 2.20 15.01 -23.09
CA VAL A 340 0.99 14.20 -23.30
C VAL A 340 -0.32 14.98 -23.37
N VAL A 341 -0.75 15.26 -24.61
CA VAL A 341 -2.06 15.80 -24.95
C VAL A 341 -3.14 14.76 -24.63
N ARG A 342 -3.71 14.81 -23.42
CA ARG A 342 -5.07 14.27 -23.22
C ARG A 342 -6.05 15.21 -23.92
N LYS A 343 -6.44 14.85 -25.15
CA LYS A 343 -7.51 15.53 -25.90
C LYS A 343 -8.74 15.64 -25.00
N LYS A 344 -9.13 16.88 -24.72
CA LYS A 344 -10.37 17.23 -24.02
C LYS A 344 -11.51 16.61 -24.83
N ARG A 345 -12.27 15.69 -24.23
CA ARG A 345 -13.46 15.06 -24.83
C ARG A 345 -14.48 16.18 -25.10
N THR A 346 -14.45 16.75 -26.30
CA THR A 346 -15.57 17.53 -26.83
C THR A 346 -16.68 16.53 -27.18
N LYS A 347 -17.93 16.86 -26.84
CA LYS A 347 -19.14 16.14 -27.27
C LYS A 347 -19.33 16.39 -28.76
N GLU A 348 -18.48 15.80 -29.58
CA GLU A 348 -18.69 15.71 -31.02
C GLU A 348 -19.25 14.32 -31.32
N SER A 349 -20.25 14.24 -32.19
CA SER A 349 -20.80 12.94 -32.59
C SER A 349 -19.75 12.17 -33.40
N ALA A 350 -19.84 10.83 -33.40
CA ALA A 350 -18.91 9.99 -34.15
C ALA A 350 -18.84 10.38 -35.64
N THR A 351 -19.97 10.84 -36.19
CA THR A 351 -20.07 11.38 -37.55
C THR A 351 -19.22 12.64 -37.76
N GLU A 352 -19.33 13.64 -36.87
CA GLU A 352 -18.58 14.90 -36.95
C GLU A 352 -17.07 14.69 -36.81
N VAL A 353 -16.67 13.73 -35.96
CA VAL A 353 -15.26 13.38 -35.75
C VAL A 353 -14.65 12.74 -37.01
N VAL A 354 -15.39 11.83 -37.65
CA VAL A 354 -14.93 11.16 -38.89
C VAL A 354 -14.93 12.12 -40.07
N ASP A 355 -15.94 12.97 -40.21
CA ASP A 355 -16.02 13.96 -41.31
C ASP A 355 -14.90 14.98 -41.25
N ARG A 356 -14.54 15.44 -40.05
CA ARG A 356 -13.38 16.32 -39.86
C ARG A 356 -12.07 15.64 -40.26
N LEU A 357 -11.90 14.37 -39.91
CA LEU A 357 -10.70 13.61 -40.24
C LEU A 357 -10.58 13.33 -41.74
N LEU A 358 -11.70 13.09 -42.43
CA LEU A 358 -11.72 12.90 -43.88
C LEU A 358 -11.53 14.21 -44.67
N ALA A 359 -11.72 15.37 -44.02
CA ALA A 359 -11.46 16.69 -44.59
C ALA A 359 -9.99 17.14 -44.48
N GLU A 360 -9.12 16.38 -43.80
CA GLU A 360 -7.70 16.70 -43.71
C GLU A 360 -6.99 16.45 -45.06
N PRO A 361 -6.20 17.41 -45.60
CA PRO A 361 -5.63 17.33 -46.94
C PRO A 361 -4.56 16.23 -47.13
N ASP A 362 -4.03 15.66 -46.04
CA ASP A 362 -3.00 14.61 -46.02
C ASP A 362 -3.58 13.17 -45.94
N LEU A 363 -4.89 12.99 -46.10
CA LEU A 363 -5.52 11.66 -46.05
C LEU A 363 -5.63 11.01 -47.45
N PRO A 364 -5.20 9.73 -47.61
CA PRO A 364 -5.37 8.99 -48.86
C PRO A 364 -6.84 8.88 -49.32
N ALA A 365 -7.08 9.12 -50.62
CA ALA A 365 -8.42 9.18 -51.21
C ALA A 365 -9.26 7.91 -51.02
N TYR A 366 -8.63 6.73 -50.90
CA TYR A 366 -9.34 5.47 -50.70
C TYR A 366 -10.08 5.40 -49.35
N LEU A 367 -9.65 6.16 -48.34
CA LEU A 367 -10.29 6.20 -47.01
C LEU A 367 -11.67 6.87 -47.06
N GLN A 368 -11.93 7.74 -48.04
CA GLN A 368 -13.25 8.35 -48.24
C GLN A 368 -14.33 7.29 -48.54
N SER A 369 -13.97 6.21 -49.23
CA SER A 369 -14.87 5.08 -49.53
C SER A 369 -15.22 4.21 -48.31
N LYS A 370 -14.56 4.42 -47.16
CA LYS A 370 -14.73 3.63 -45.93
C LYS A 370 -15.32 4.42 -44.76
N ARG A 371 -15.88 5.60 -45.05
CA ARG A 371 -16.49 6.52 -44.08
C ARG A 371 -17.44 5.82 -43.10
N ASP A 372 -18.41 5.04 -43.60
CA ASP A 372 -19.44 4.43 -42.75
C ASP A 372 -18.85 3.35 -41.82
N SER A 373 -17.83 2.63 -42.28
CA SER A 373 -17.10 1.67 -41.45
C SER A 373 -16.29 2.36 -40.36
N MET A 374 -15.77 3.57 -40.62
CA MET A 374 -15.05 4.35 -39.62
C MET A 374 -15.99 4.87 -38.53
N ILE A 375 -17.17 5.35 -38.91
CA ILE A 375 -18.19 5.83 -37.95
C ILE A 375 -18.60 4.69 -37.01
N ALA A 376 -18.89 3.50 -37.55
CA ALA A 376 -19.30 2.34 -36.75
C ALA A 376 -18.23 1.92 -35.72
N GLU A 377 -16.94 1.97 -36.07
CA GLU A 377 -15.86 1.62 -35.15
C GLU A 377 -15.60 2.70 -34.08
N VAL A 378 -15.84 3.97 -34.41
CA VAL A 378 -15.77 5.09 -33.45
C VAL A 378 -16.95 5.05 -32.47
N GLU A 379 -18.15 4.67 -32.94
CA GLU A 379 -19.31 4.45 -32.06
C GLU A 379 -19.10 3.29 -31.08
N LYS A 380 -18.35 2.26 -31.49
CA LYS A 380 -17.92 1.16 -30.60
C LYS A 380 -16.82 1.55 -29.61
N GLY A 381 -16.36 2.81 -29.62
CA GLY A 381 -15.48 3.37 -28.60
C GLY A 381 -14.00 3.48 -28.96
N LYS A 382 -13.59 3.14 -30.19
CA LYS A 382 -12.22 3.38 -30.68
C LYS A 382 -12.02 4.84 -31.05
N SER A 383 -10.80 5.37 -30.90
CA SER A 383 -10.52 6.73 -31.38
C SER A 383 -10.44 6.75 -32.90
N ALA A 384 -10.94 7.82 -33.53
CA ALA A 384 -10.95 7.91 -35.00
C ALA A 384 -9.54 7.88 -35.62
N THR A 385 -8.52 8.33 -34.88
CA THR A 385 -7.11 8.20 -35.26
C THR A 385 -6.60 6.76 -35.26
N GLU A 386 -7.01 5.93 -34.30
CA GLU A 386 -6.66 4.49 -34.27
C GLU A 386 -7.34 3.75 -35.43
N VAL A 387 -8.59 4.10 -35.74
CA VAL A 387 -9.33 3.51 -36.86
C VAL A 387 -8.66 3.82 -38.20
N VAL A 388 -8.16 5.06 -38.41
CA VAL A 388 -7.41 5.43 -39.62
C VAL A 388 -6.09 4.66 -39.71
N GLN A 389 -5.35 4.51 -38.60
CA GLN A 389 -4.11 3.73 -38.59
C GLN A 389 -4.35 2.26 -38.94
N LEU A 390 -5.42 1.66 -38.40
CA LEU A 390 -5.86 0.32 -38.75
C LEU A 390 -6.19 0.18 -40.24
N LEU A 391 -6.98 1.10 -40.79
CA LEU A 391 -7.35 1.06 -42.21
C LEU A 391 -6.15 1.33 -43.14
N ARG A 392 -5.18 2.15 -42.72
CA ARG A 392 -3.90 2.30 -43.42
C ARG A 392 -3.06 1.03 -43.38
N ALA A 393 -3.03 0.32 -42.26
CA ALA A 393 -2.28 -0.94 -42.16
C ALA A 393 -2.91 -2.09 -42.96
N ILE A 394 -4.22 -2.06 -43.19
CA ILE A 394 -4.94 -3.14 -43.88
C ILE A 394 -5.06 -2.89 -45.39
N PHE A 395 -5.19 -1.63 -45.82
CA PHE A 395 -5.50 -1.27 -47.20
C PHE A 395 -4.54 -0.25 -47.83
N GLY A 396 -3.55 0.24 -47.07
CA GLY A 396 -2.57 1.23 -47.51
C GLY A 396 -1.24 0.63 -47.95
#